data_AF-A0A673H3D7-F1
#
_entry.id   AF-A0A673H3D7-F1
#
_cell.length_a   1.000
_cell.length_b   1.000
_cell.length_c   1.000
_cell.angle_alpha   90.00
_cell.angle_beta   90.00
_cell.angle_gamma   90.00
#
_symmetry.space_group_name_H-M   'P 1'
#
loop_
_entity.id
_entity.type
_entity.pdbx_description
1 polymer ?
#
loop_
_entity_poly.entity_id
_entity_poly.type
_entity_poly.pdbx_seq_one_letter_code
_entity_poly.pdbx_strand_id
1 'polypeptide(L)'
;MAVSTTTLKTLFGVYGVIHRQTLLLPSTLRCSVILSTRSIYERDYRRPGQPPDTRWPWQKIQFDFSKGVEGIKKHIGLLKDEFVQRWTGPEGRPLIEHMLEQTRVQWEFRGPESLNQWVVSSDQEIGGRSEAYIKLGKNNSTCLLYGTLCSTPPRDGETRYSGYCTLRSKQPLASFDRKKQYDWSSFNTLHMRIRGDGRPWMITVSAETFFSHQRDDIYSYFLYTRGGPYWQDVKIPFSKFFLSSRGRIQDDQHVLWLDKVKSIGFTLGDKSDGPFQLEIDFIGLCNDLAHTEEFAYELYKRNPEV
;
A
#
# COMPACT_ATOMS: atom_id res chain seq x y z
N MET A 1 -41.75 -21.20 1.68
CA MET A 1 -42.83 -22.09 2.16
C MET A 1 -42.20 -23.20 2.98
N ALA A 2 -42.51 -23.22 4.28
CA ALA A 2 -42.49 -24.34 5.24
C ALA A 2 -42.29 -23.74 6.63
N VAL A 3 -43.41 -23.51 7.32
CA VAL A 3 -43.49 -22.98 8.68
C VAL A 3 -43.57 -24.19 9.61
N SER A 4 -42.68 -24.31 10.59
CA SER A 4 -42.81 -25.27 11.69
C SER A 4 -42.98 -24.52 13.00
N THR A 5 -44.24 -24.27 13.34
CA THR A 5 -44.71 -23.84 14.66
C THR A 5 -44.70 -25.02 15.63
N THR A 6 -44.03 -24.87 16.77
CA THR A 6 -44.27 -25.71 17.95
C THR A 6 -44.43 -24.80 19.17
N THR A 7 -45.62 -24.84 19.76
CA THR A 7 -46.00 -24.11 20.96
C THR A 7 -45.89 -25.05 22.16
N LEU A 8 -45.25 -24.59 23.23
CA LEU A 8 -45.38 -25.19 24.57
C LEU A 8 -45.56 -24.05 25.58
N LYS A 9 -46.71 -24.08 26.27
CA LYS A 9 -47.06 -23.19 27.39
C LYS A 9 -46.77 -23.92 28.70
N THR A 10 -46.15 -23.23 29.66
CA THR A 10 -46.47 -23.14 31.11
C THR A 10 -45.38 -22.30 31.81
N LEU A 11 -45.71 -21.10 32.33
CA LEU A 11 -46.07 -20.71 33.72
C LEU A 11 -44.87 -20.29 34.59
N PHE A 12 -44.79 -18.96 34.82
CA PHE A 12 -44.06 -18.20 35.85
C PHE A 12 -42.52 -18.30 35.95
N GLY A 13 -41.85 -17.20 35.61
CA GLY A 13 -40.44 -16.96 35.94
C GLY A 13 -39.88 -15.73 35.23
N VAL A 14 -39.69 -14.63 35.97
CA VAL A 14 -39.05 -13.39 35.51
C VAL A 14 -37.61 -13.70 35.09
N TYR A 15 -37.23 -13.39 33.85
CA TYR A 15 -35.82 -13.39 33.42
C TYR A 15 -35.51 -12.16 32.58
N GLY A 16 -34.45 -11.44 33.00
CA GLY A 16 -33.97 -10.21 32.38
C GLY A 16 -33.54 -10.38 30.93
N VAL A 17 -33.89 -9.41 30.10
CA VAL A 17 -33.50 -9.33 28.69
C VAL A 17 -32.05 -8.86 28.62
N ILE A 18 -31.12 -9.79 28.44
CA ILE A 18 -29.76 -9.50 27.98
C ILE A 18 -29.81 -9.51 26.44
N HIS A 19 -29.72 -8.34 25.82
CA HIS A 19 -29.47 -8.25 24.37
C HIS A 19 -28.05 -8.73 24.06
N ARG A 20 -27.88 -10.02 23.78
CA ARG A 20 -26.74 -10.52 23.01
C ARG A 20 -27.02 -10.23 21.53
N GLN A 21 -26.39 -9.19 21.00
CA GLN A 21 -26.22 -9.06 19.55
C GLN A 21 -25.32 -10.21 19.08
N THR A 22 -25.94 -11.21 18.45
CA THR A 22 -25.24 -12.31 17.80
C THR A 22 -24.53 -11.74 16.57
N LEU A 23 -23.22 -11.50 16.69
CA LEU A 23 -22.34 -11.23 15.55
C LEU A 23 -22.31 -12.48 14.66
N LEU A 24 -23.16 -12.50 13.64
CA LEU A 24 -23.08 -13.45 12.54
C LEU A 24 -21.86 -13.07 11.71
N LEU A 25 -20.74 -13.76 11.94
CA LEU A 25 -19.66 -13.87 10.98
C LEU A 25 -20.21 -14.55 9.72
N PRO A 26 -20.19 -13.92 8.53
CA PRO A 26 -20.43 -14.66 7.30
C PRO A 26 -19.20 -15.54 7.04
N SER A 27 -19.35 -16.82 7.34
CA SER A 27 -18.52 -17.89 6.79
C SER A 27 -18.58 -17.85 5.27
N THR A 28 -17.43 -18.08 4.63
CA THR A 28 -17.22 -18.23 3.18
C THR A 28 -17.13 -16.93 2.36
N LEU A 29 -16.10 -16.14 2.62
CA LEU A 29 -15.38 -15.49 1.52
C LEU A 29 -14.05 -16.22 1.36
N ARG A 30 -13.87 -16.89 0.21
CA ARG A 30 -12.56 -17.36 -0.24
C ARG A 30 -11.67 -16.12 -0.29
N CYS A 31 -10.84 -15.95 0.72
CA CYS A 31 -9.82 -14.93 0.74
C CYS A 31 -8.87 -15.30 -0.41
N SER A 32 -9.00 -14.63 -1.56
CA SER A 32 -7.97 -14.68 -2.58
C SER A 32 -6.73 -14.08 -1.94
N VAL A 33 -5.85 -14.95 -1.43
CA VAL A 33 -4.48 -14.58 -1.12
C VAL A 33 -3.93 -14.01 -2.41
N ILE A 34 -3.84 -12.69 -2.49
CA ILE A 34 -3.21 -12.00 -3.60
C ILE A 34 -1.74 -12.39 -3.48
N LEU A 35 -1.33 -13.42 -4.23
CA LEU A 35 0.09 -13.74 -4.36
C LEU A 35 0.76 -12.49 -4.89
N SER A 36 1.59 -11.90 -4.03
CA SER A 36 2.55 -10.87 -4.37
C SER A 36 3.37 -11.38 -5.56
N THR A 37 3.16 -10.81 -6.75
CA THR A 37 4.00 -11.05 -7.93
C THR A 37 5.34 -10.35 -7.71
N ARG A 38 6.20 -10.93 -6.88
CA ARG A 38 7.62 -10.60 -6.81
C ARG A 38 8.33 -11.25 -7.98
N SER A 39 9.39 -10.60 -8.46
CA SER A 39 10.15 -11.10 -9.60
C SER A 39 10.68 -12.51 -9.32
N ILE A 40 10.70 -13.38 -10.33
CA ILE A 40 11.18 -14.78 -10.28
C ILE A 40 12.58 -14.92 -9.64
N TYR A 41 13.38 -13.84 -9.64
CA TYR A 41 14.73 -13.77 -9.07
C TYR A 41 14.78 -13.39 -7.59
N GLU A 42 13.69 -12.93 -6.98
CA GLU A 42 13.60 -12.71 -5.54
C GLU A 42 13.21 -14.03 -4.87
N ARG A 43 14.03 -14.51 -3.93
CA ARG A 43 13.64 -15.64 -3.10
C ARG A 43 12.47 -15.18 -2.23
N ASP A 44 11.34 -15.90 -2.33
CA ASP A 44 10.24 -15.72 -1.39
C ASP A 44 10.76 -15.83 0.04
N TYR A 45 10.21 -15.02 0.95
CA TYR A 45 10.56 -15.11 2.35
C TYR A 45 10.25 -16.54 2.83
N ARG A 46 11.30 -17.25 3.21
CA ARG A 46 11.19 -18.61 3.71
C ARG A 46 10.94 -18.54 5.21
N ARG A 47 9.76 -18.98 5.65
CA ARG A 47 9.49 -19.09 7.09
C ARG A 47 10.42 -20.12 7.72
N PRO A 48 10.92 -19.86 8.94
CA PRO A 48 11.62 -20.87 9.71
C PRO A 48 10.77 -22.14 9.81
N GLY A 49 11.36 -23.30 9.52
CA GLY A 49 10.66 -24.59 9.55
C GLY A 49 9.90 -25.00 8.27
N GLN A 50 9.73 -24.11 7.27
CA GLN A 50 9.21 -24.56 5.97
C GLN A 50 10.29 -25.27 5.15
N PRO A 51 10.01 -26.46 4.58
CA PRO A 51 10.95 -27.14 3.70
C PRO A 51 11.24 -26.24 2.49
N PRO A 52 12.49 -26.23 1.99
CA PRO A 52 12.81 -25.46 0.81
C PRO A 52 12.01 -26.03 -0.37
N ASP A 53 11.46 -25.14 -1.21
CA ASP A 53 10.83 -25.60 -2.43
C ASP A 53 11.90 -26.10 -3.39
N THR A 54 12.05 -27.44 -3.46
CA THR A 54 13.03 -28.12 -4.31
C THR A 54 12.61 -28.15 -5.78
N ARG A 55 11.40 -27.70 -6.11
CA ARG A 55 10.90 -27.72 -7.50
C ARG A 55 11.74 -26.79 -8.38
N TRP A 56 12.13 -27.30 -9.53
CA TRP A 56 12.86 -26.50 -10.51
C TRP A 56 11.96 -25.39 -11.08
N PRO A 57 12.49 -24.19 -11.38
CA PRO A 57 11.67 -23.05 -11.79
C PRO A 57 10.71 -23.33 -12.95
N TRP A 58 11.12 -24.15 -13.93
CA TRP A 58 10.27 -24.53 -15.06
C TRP A 58 9.09 -25.45 -14.70
N GLN A 59 9.18 -26.22 -13.61
CA GLN A 59 8.09 -27.06 -13.14
C GLN A 59 6.93 -26.23 -12.55
N LYS A 60 7.19 -24.98 -12.17
CA LYS A 60 6.17 -24.03 -11.69
C LYS A 60 5.41 -23.37 -12.84
N ILE A 61 5.93 -23.46 -14.07
CA ILE A 61 5.35 -22.80 -15.23
C ILE A 61 4.24 -23.69 -15.79
N GLN A 62 2.99 -23.27 -15.61
CA GLN A 62 1.86 -23.85 -16.33
C GLN A 62 1.70 -23.12 -17.67
N PHE A 63 2.06 -23.79 -18.76
CA PHE A 63 1.93 -23.24 -20.10
C PHE A 63 0.48 -23.34 -20.59
N ASP A 64 -0.26 -22.24 -20.49
CA ASP A 64 -1.56 -22.09 -21.12
C ASP A 64 -1.42 -21.22 -22.37
N PHE A 65 -1.61 -21.81 -23.55
CA PHE A 65 -1.50 -21.09 -24.82
C PHE A 65 -2.51 -19.94 -24.93
N SER A 66 -3.73 -20.13 -24.42
CA SER A 66 -4.78 -19.10 -24.38
C SER A 66 -4.33 -17.88 -23.57
N LYS A 67 -3.80 -18.09 -22.35
CA LYS A 67 -3.23 -17.01 -21.53
C LYS A 67 -2.06 -16.33 -22.21
N GLY A 68 -1.24 -17.09 -22.96
CA GLY A 68 -0.15 -16.55 -23.77
C GLY A 68 -0.65 -15.58 -24.85
N VAL A 69 -1.66 -15.97 -25.63
CA VAL A 69 -2.26 -15.11 -26.67
C VAL A 69 -2.93 -13.87 -26.06
N GLU A 70 -3.65 -14.03 -24.95
CA GLU A 70 -4.24 -12.92 -24.20
C GLU A 70 -3.17 -11.94 -23.68
N GLY A 71 -2.07 -12.47 -23.15
CA GLY A 71 -0.92 -11.69 -22.69
C GLY A 71 -0.27 -10.90 -23.83
N ILE A 72 -0.06 -11.53 -24.99
CA ILE A 72 0.47 -10.86 -26.19
C ILE A 72 -0.47 -9.74 -26.63
N LYS A 73 -1.78 -10.00 -26.71
CA LYS A 73 -2.77 -8.97 -27.07
C LYS A 73 -2.74 -7.79 -26.10
N LYS A 74 -2.63 -8.06 -24.79
CA LYS A 74 -2.49 -7.03 -23.76
C LYS A 74 -1.23 -6.20 -23.95
N HIS A 75 -0.08 -6.83 -24.17
CA HIS A 75 1.19 -6.12 -24.36
C HIS A 75 1.22 -5.31 -25.66
N ILE A 76 0.63 -5.80 -26.75
CA ILE A 76 0.48 -5.01 -27.99
C ILE A 76 -0.41 -3.79 -27.76
N GLY A 77 -1.50 -3.94 -26.98
CA GLY A 77 -2.35 -2.83 -26.57
C GLY A 77 -1.57 -1.77 -25.79
N LEU A 78 -0.86 -2.20 -24.72
CA LEU A 78 -0.01 -1.31 -23.92
C LEU A 78 1.07 -0.61 -24.74
N LEU A 79 1.68 -1.32 -25.70
CA LEU A 79 2.70 -0.77 -26.58
C LEU A 79 2.11 0.29 -27.50
N LYS A 80 0.93 0.03 -28.07
CA LYS A 80 0.22 1.02 -28.87
C LYS A 80 -0.08 2.26 -28.03
N ASP A 81 -0.55 2.10 -26.80
CA ASP A 81 -0.86 3.21 -25.90
C ASP A 81 0.40 4.02 -25.54
N GLU A 82 1.53 3.37 -25.29
CA GLU A 82 2.82 4.05 -25.06
C GLU A 82 3.27 4.87 -26.27
N PHE A 83 3.16 4.29 -27.47
CA PHE A 83 3.48 5.01 -28.71
C PHE A 83 2.55 6.21 -28.88
N VAL A 84 1.24 6.05 -28.72
CA VAL A 84 0.27 7.15 -28.86
C VAL A 84 0.52 8.25 -27.82
N GLN A 85 0.73 7.88 -26.55
CA GLN A 85 1.04 8.85 -25.49
C GLN A 85 2.31 9.65 -25.80
N ARG A 86 3.33 9.04 -26.41
CA ARG A 86 4.54 9.78 -26.81
C ARG A 86 4.23 10.93 -27.77
N TRP A 87 3.21 10.80 -28.61
CA TRP A 87 2.79 11.84 -29.57
C TRP A 87 1.79 12.84 -28.99
N THR A 88 0.87 12.40 -28.13
CA THR A 88 -0.16 13.27 -27.52
C THR A 88 0.37 14.07 -26.32
N GLY A 89 1.50 13.65 -25.75
CA GLY A 89 2.11 14.20 -24.54
C GLY A 89 1.99 13.25 -23.34
N PRO A 90 2.69 13.51 -22.21
CA PRO A 90 2.67 12.63 -21.04
C PRO A 90 1.23 12.25 -20.65
N GLU A 91 0.96 10.95 -20.56
CA GLU A 91 -0.35 10.39 -20.17
C GLU A 91 -1.55 10.78 -21.06
N GLY A 92 -1.29 11.22 -22.29
CA GLY A 92 -2.35 11.58 -23.24
C GLY A 92 -2.90 12.99 -23.09
N ARG A 93 -2.24 13.85 -22.29
CA ARG A 93 -2.54 15.28 -22.17
C ARG A 93 -1.52 16.12 -22.95
N PRO A 94 -1.94 17.27 -23.51
CA PRO A 94 -1.00 18.18 -24.15
C PRO A 94 0.05 18.65 -23.15
N LEU A 95 1.31 18.76 -23.60
CA LEU A 95 2.46 19.11 -22.75
C LEU A 95 2.24 20.40 -21.95
N ILE A 96 1.57 21.39 -22.56
CA ILE A 96 1.27 22.68 -21.93
C ILE A 96 0.39 22.50 -20.70
N GLU A 97 -0.66 21.68 -20.80
CA GLU A 97 -1.56 21.40 -19.66
C GLU A 97 -0.81 20.66 -18.56
N HIS A 98 0.02 19.69 -18.93
CA HIS A 98 0.84 18.95 -17.99
C HIS A 98 1.84 19.84 -17.24
N MET A 99 2.43 20.84 -17.90
CA MET A 99 3.35 21.80 -17.28
C MET A 99 2.64 22.82 -16.39
N LEU A 100 1.40 23.19 -16.72
CA LEU A 100 0.59 24.14 -15.96
C LEU A 100 -0.19 23.49 -14.81
N GLU A 101 -0.25 22.16 -14.77
CA GLU A 101 -1.00 21.40 -13.75
C GLU A 101 -0.40 21.61 -12.36
N GLN A 102 -1.06 22.46 -11.57
CA GLN A 102 -0.66 22.72 -10.19
C GLN A 102 -1.12 21.63 -9.22
N THR A 103 -2.19 20.91 -9.53
CA THR A 103 -2.71 19.84 -8.67
C THR A 103 -3.15 18.69 -9.52
N ARG A 104 -2.71 17.49 -9.15
CA ARG A 104 -2.98 16.26 -9.88
C ARG A 104 -3.41 15.16 -8.93
N VAL A 105 -4.53 14.51 -9.21
CA VAL A 105 -4.94 13.34 -8.44
C VAL A 105 -4.31 12.10 -9.07
N GLN A 106 -3.49 11.37 -8.30
CA GLN A 106 -2.75 10.21 -8.78
C GLN A 106 -3.53 8.91 -8.54
N TRP A 107 -4.21 8.81 -7.41
CA TRP A 107 -5.03 7.65 -7.05
C TRP A 107 -6.40 8.09 -6.55
N GLU A 108 -7.43 7.55 -7.20
CA GLU A 108 -8.82 7.67 -6.80
C GLU A 108 -9.43 6.29 -6.56
N PHE A 109 -10.18 6.16 -5.48
CA PHE A 109 -10.78 4.89 -5.07
C PHE A 109 -12.23 4.74 -5.56
N ARG A 110 -12.43 4.96 -6.87
CA ARG A 110 -13.74 4.80 -7.52
C ARG A 110 -13.90 3.38 -8.04
N GLY A 111 -14.53 2.52 -7.24
CA GLY A 111 -14.88 1.16 -7.62
C GLY A 111 -13.81 0.09 -7.29
N PRO A 112 -14.14 -1.19 -7.53
CA PRO A 112 -13.33 -2.31 -7.04
C PRO A 112 -12.03 -2.49 -7.84
N GLU A 113 -11.97 -2.00 -9.07
CA GLU A 113 -10.77 -2.06 -9.91
C GLU A 113 -9.62 -1.25 -9.33
N SER A 114 -9.91 -0.10 -8.71
CA SER A 114 -8.91 0.72 -8.02
C SER A 114 -8.21 -0.05 -6.89
N LEU A 115 -8.91 -0.97 -6.21
CA LEU A 115 -8.30 -1.78 -5.15
C LEU A 115 -7.23 -2.74 -5.67
N ASN A 116 -7.35 -3.19 -6.93
CA ASN A 116 -6.36 -4.08 -7.55
C ASN A 116 -5.00 -3.40 -7.73
N GLN A 117 -4.93 -2.08 -7.69
CA GLN A 117 -3.68 -1.33 -7.74
C GLN A 117 -2.92 -1.37 -6.42
N TRP A 118 -3.49 -1.93 -5.36
CA TRP A 118 -2.89 -1.96 -4.03
C TRP A 118 -2.58 -3.39 -3.60
N VAL A 119 -1.57 -3.51 -2.75
CA VAL A 119 -1.15 -4.75 -2.09
C VAL A 119 -1.18 -4.49 -0.60
N VAL A 120 -1.93 -5.33 0.10
CA VAL A 120 -1.92 -5.37 1.55
C VAL A 120 -0.92 -6.43 1.97
N SER A 121 0.06 -6.06 2.79
CA SER A 121 1.04 -6.97 3.38
C SER A 121 1.04 -6.78 4.88
N SER A 122 1.02 -7.88 5.62
CA SER A 122 1.00 -7.89 7.08
C SER A 122 2.09 -8.80 7.61
N ASP A 123 2.36 -8.67 8.91
CA ASP A 123 3.25 -9.55 9.68
C ASP A 123 2.89 -11.04 9.59
N GLN A 124 1.66 -11.36 9.16
CA GLN A 124 1.27 -12.73 8.87
C GLN A 124 2.19 -13.41 7.86
N GLU A 125 2.80 -12.68 6.90
CA GLU A 125 3.77 -13.23 5.94
C GLU A 125 5.01 -13.82 6.64
N ILE A 126 5.45 -13.18 7.72
CA ILE A 126 6.63 -13.56 8.52
C ILE A 126 6.28 -14.64 9.57
N GLY A 127 5.00 -14.76 9.92
CA GLY A 127 4.51 -15.69 10.95
C GLY A 127 3.89 -14.98 12.16
N GLY A 128 3.80 -13.65 12.13
CA GLY A 128 3.13 -12.90 13.17
C GLY A 128 1.60 -12.98 13.10
N ARG A 129 0.95 -12.28 14.03
CA ARG A 129 -0.50 -12.36 14.28
C ARG A 129 -1.28 -11.14 13.80
N SER A 130 -0.60 -10.18 13.18
CA SER A 130 -1.29 -8.99 12.67
C SER A 130 -2.07 -9.33 11.39
N GLU A 131 -3.28 -8.82 11.30
CA GLU A 131 -4.18 -9.01 10.16
C GLU A 131 -4.54 -7.65 9.57
N ALA A 132 -4.55 -7.56 8.24
CA ALA A 132 -4.90 -6.35 7.51
C ALA A 132 -5.76 -6.70 6.30
N TYR A 133 -6.80 -5.89 6.09
CA TYR A 133 -7.77 -6.06 5.02
C TYR A 133 -8.09 -4.72 4.37
N ILE A 134 -8.40 -4.79 3.07
CA ILE A 134 -8.81 -3.64 2.27
C ILE A 134 -10.24 -3.85 1.78
N LYS A 135 -11.06 -2.82 1.88
CA LYS A 135 -12.44 -2.80 1.38
C LYS A 135 -12.75 -1.42 0.81
N LEU A 136 -13.75 -1.34 -0.07
CA LEU A 136 -14.34 -0.05 -0.40
C LEU A 136 -15.18 0.47 0.77
N GLY A 137 -15.03 1.76 1.06
CA GLY A 137 -15.82 2.44 2.07
C GLY A 137 -17.27 2.68 1.63
N LYS A 138 -18.01 3.44 2.44
CA LYS A 138 -19.41 3.77 2.15
C LYS A 138 -19.48 4.54 0.84
N ASN A 139 -20.42 4.17 -0.04
CA ASN A 139 -20.63 4.74 -1.38
C ASN A 139 -19.60 4.39 -2.46
N ASN A 140 -18.74 3.38 -2.24
CA ASN A 140 -17.75 2.89 -3.23
C ASN A 140 -16.76 3.95 -3.76
N SER A 141 -16.57 5.04 -3.01
CA SER A 141 -15.71 6.16 -3.41
C SER A 141 -14.40 6.23 -2.64
N THR A 142 -14.29 5.50 -1.52
CA THR A 142 -13.16 5.57 -0.61
C THR A 142 -12.55 4.18 -0.40
N CYS A 143 -11.28 4.14 -0.03
CA CYS A 143 -10.58 2.93 0.39
C CYS A 143 -10.52 2.85 1.91
N LEU A 144 -11.05 1.76 2.46
CA LEU A 144 -11.05 1.44 3.88
C LEU A 144 -10.02 0.33 4.13
N LEU A 145 -8.92 0.70 4.78
CA LEU A 145 -7.93 -0.20 5.34
C LEU A 145 -8.28 -0.45 6.82
N TYR A 146 -8.47 -1.71 7.19
CA TYR A 146 -8.82 -2.08 8.57
C TYR A 146 -8.19 -3.42 8.94
N GLY A 147 -8.03 -3.65 10.23
CA GLY A 147 -7.41 -4.87 10.70
C GLY A 147 -7.12 -4.82 12.19
N THR A 148 -6.33 -5.79 12.65
CA THR A 148 -5.87 -5.86 14.05
C THR A 148 -4.36 -5.95 14.04
N LEU A 149 -3.71 -5.02 14.75
CA LEU A 149 -2.27 -5.04 14.96
C LEU A 149 -1.95 -5.88 16.20
N CYS A 150 -0.96 -6.75 16.09
CA CYS A 150 -0.44 -7.54 17.20
C CYS A 150 1.09 -7.59 17.14
N SER A 151 1.72 -7.03 18.15
CA SER A 151 3.18 -6.83 18.26
C SER A 151 3.88 -8.00 18.94
N THR A 152 3.14 -9.05 19.32
CA THR A 152 3.72 -10.24 19.94
C THR A 152 4.46 -11.06 18.88
N PRO A 153 5.80 -11.22 18.99
CA PRO A 153 6.56 -11.98 18.01
C PRO A 153 6.18 -13.46 18.02
N PRO A 154 6.27 -14.14 16.87
CA PRO A 154 6.07 -15.58 16.83
C PRO A 154 7.18 -16.31 17.59
N ARG A 155 6.88 -17.51 18.09
CA ARG A 155 7.79 -18.33 18.90
C ARG A 155 8.73 -19.18 18.03
N ASP A 156 9.29 -18.57 16.97
CA ASP A 156 10.14 -19.27 16.00
C ASP A 156 11.64 -19.17 16.35
N GLY A 157 12.01 -18.33 17.32
CA GLY A 157 13.40 -18.13 17.76
C GLY A 157 14.24 -17.23 16.84
N GLU A 158 13.81 -16.98 15.61
CA GLU A 158 14.50 -16.12 14.64
C GLU A 158 13.91 -14.71 14.56
N THR A 159 12.58 -14.60 14.48
CA THR A 159 11.86 -13.32 14.33
C THR A 159 11.86 -12.56 15.65
N ARG A 160 12.57 -11.42 15.69
CA ARG A 160 12.66 -10.56 16.88
C ARG A 160 11.57 -9.49 16.96
N TYR A 161 11.09 -9.03 15.81
CA TYR A 161 10.15 -7.92 15.70
C TYR A 161 8.96 -8.35 14.86
N SER A 162 7.78 -7.94 15.30
CA SER A 162 6.50 -8.26 14.70
C SER A 162 5.53 -7.09 15.00
N GLY A 163 4.35 -7.10 14.41
CA GLY A 163 3.39 -6.00 14.58
C GLY A 163 3.53 -4.90 13.54
N TYR A 164 3.46 -5.28 12.26
CA TYR A 164 3.32 -4.32 11.17
C TYR A 164 2.17 -4.69 10.23
N CYS A 165 1.51 -3.66 9.72
CA CYS A 165 0.53 -3.74 8.65
C CYS A 165 0.87 -2.68 7.61
N THR A 166 0.93 -3.08 6.35
CA THR A 166 1.28 -2.21 5.24
C THR A 166 0.25 -2.29 4.13
N LEU A 167 -0.04 -1.14 3.55
CA LEU A 167 -0.78 -0.97 2.31
C LEU A 167 0.17 -0.29 1.32
N ARG A 168 0.47 -0.92 0.20
CA ARG A 168 1.42 -0.39 -0.79
C ARG A 168 0.78 -0.36 -2.18
N SER A 169 1.01 0.70 -2.93
CA SER A 169 0.62 0.74 -4.34
C SER A 169 1.52 -0.18 -5.16
N LYS A 170 0.94 -0.84 -6.17
CA LYS A 170 1.66 -1.62 -7.16
C LYS A 170 2.41 -0.67 -8.06
N GLN A 171 3.66 -1.02 -8.36
CA GLN A 171 4.41 -0.33 -9.40
C GLN A 171 3.68 -0.54 -10.74
N PRO A 172 3.38 0.53 -11.51
CA PRO A 172 2.79 0.37 -12.82
C PRO A 172 3.76 -0.38 -13.74
N LEU A 173 3.20 -1.24 -14.58
CA LEU A 173 3.95 -1.99 -15.57
C LEU A 173 3.63 -1.44 -16.96
N ALA A 174 4.68 -1.13 -17.69
CA ALA A 174 4.69 -0.80 -19.10
C ALA A 174 4.60 -2.09 -19.95
N SER A 175 4.64 -1.94 -21.28
CA SER A 175 4.71 -3.02 -22.24
C SER A 175 5.83 -4.01 -21.89
N PHE A 176 5.55 -5.30 -22.05
CA PHE A 176 6.45 -6.41 -21.71
C PHE A 176 6.86 -6.46 -20.23
N ASP A 177 5.94 -6.07 -19.33
CA ASP A 177 6.16 -6.06 -17.88
C ASP A 177 7.39 -5.24 -17.46
N ARG A 178 7.74 -4.22 -18.27
CA ARG A 178 8.76 -3.26 -17.90
C ARG A 178 8.27 -2.42 -16.74
N LYS A 179 9.13 -2.22 -15.75
CA LYS A 179 8.82 -1.36 -14.61
C LYS A 179 8.70 0.08 -15.08
N LYS A 180 7.52 0.67 -14.88
CA LYS A 180 7.28 2.09 -15.12
C LYS A 180 7.40 2.84 -13.79
N GLN A 181 7.94 4.05 -13.85
CA GLN A 181 8.04 4.96 -12.72
C GLN A 181 7.06 6.12 -12.90
N TYR A 182 6.72 6.78 -11.80
CA TYR A 182 6.00 8.03 -11.79
C TYR A 182 7.00 9.18 -11.77
N ASP A 183 6.77 10.16 -12.64
CA ASP A 183 7.49 11.43 -12.64
C ASP A 183 6.65 12.48 -11.90
N TRP A 184 7.15 12.87 -10.73
CA TRP A 184 6.57 13.87 -9.82
C TRP A 184 7.41 15.14 -9.77
N SER A 185 8.38 15.32 -10.68
CA SER A 185 9.30 16.46 -10.68
C SER A 185 8.60 17.83 -10.72
N SER A 186 7.41 17.92 -11.31
CA SER A 186 6.58 19.13 -11.38
C SER A 186 5.89 19.49 -10.06
N PHE A 187 5.90 18.62 -9.04
CA PHE A 187 5.16 18.79 -7.79
C PHE A 187 6.09 18.76 -6.58
N ASN A 188 5.76 19.53 -5.55
CA ASN A 188 6.56 19.64 -4.33
C ASN A 188 5.86 19.09 -3.07
N THR A 189 4.54 18.96 -3.10
CA THR A 189 3.75 18.48 -1.96
C THR A 189 2.86 17.31 -2.33
N LEU A 190 2.79 16.34 -1.43
CA LEU A 190 1.82 15.26 -1.43
C LEU A 190 0.53 15.75 -0.75
N HIS A 191 -0.60 15.68 -1.45
CA HIS A 191 -1.91 16.09 -0.94
C HIS A 191 -2.84 14.89 -0.83
N MET A 192 -3.37 14.64 0.35
CA MET A 192 -4.22 13.48 0.61
C MET A 192 -5.38 13.85 1.50
N ARG A 193 -6.51 13.20 1.29
CA ARG A 193 -7.67 13.31 2.17
C ARG A 193 -7.92 12.00 2.87
N ILE A 194 -7.76 12.02 4.19
CA ILE A 194 -7.69 10.82 5.02
C ILE A 194 -8.60 10.97 6.24
N ARG A 195 -9.19 9.88 6.66
CA ARG A 195 -9.88 9.75 7.94
C ARG A 195 -9.25 8.60 8.72
N GLY A 196 -8.64 8.91 9.86
CA GLY A 196 -7.90 7.95 10.67
C GLY A 196 -8.47 7.75 12.07
N ASP A 197 -7.96 6.72 12.72
CA ASP A 197 -8.31 6.24 14.06
C ASP A 197 -7.60 6.95 15.22
N GLY A 198 -6.69 7.89 14.92
CA GLY A 198 -5.89 8.59 15.93
C GLY A 198 -4.48 8.00 16.10
N ARG A 199 -4.14 6.95 15.35
CA ARG A 199 -2.83 6.31 15.40
C ARG A 199 -1.82 7.01 14.49
N PRO A 200 -0.52 6.92 14.81
CA PRO A 200 0.54 7.39 13.92
C PRO A 200 0.77 6.40 12.79
N TRP A 201 0.54 6.86 11.57
CA TRP A 201 0.82 6.12 10.34
C TRP A 201 2.13 6.58 9.74
N MET A 202 2.88 5.69 9.13
CA MET A 202 4.07 6.03 8.35
C MET A 202 3.71 5.99 6.87
N ILE A 203 3.89 7.12 6.19
CA ILE A 203 3.79 7.19 4.74
C ILE A 203 5.17 6.84 4.18
N THR A 204 5.20 5.90 3.26
CA THR A 204 6.41 5.44 2.61
C THR A 204 6.35 5.76 1.12
N VAL A 205 7.40 6.35 0.58
CA VAL A 205 7.59 6.56 -0.85
C VAL A 205 8.85 5.79 -1.23
N SER A 206 8.72 4.83 -2.13
CA SER A 206 9.86 4.10 -2.67
C SER A 206 10.23 4.73 -4.01
N ALA A 207 11.51 5.08 -4.18
CA ALA A 207 12.07 5.55 -5.45
C ALA A 207 12.95 4.46 -6.06
N GLU A 208 13.04 4.43 -7.39
CA GLU A 208 13.94 3.51 -8.07
C GLU A 208 15.33 4.13 -8.19
N THR A 209 16.27 3.53 -7.47
CA THR A 209 17.66 3.95 -7.47
C THR A 209 18.49 3.17 -8.49
N PHE A 210 19.50 3.82 -9.08
CA PHE A 210 20.39 3.20 -10.06
C PHE A 210 21.22 2.04 -9.48
N PHE A 211 21.69 2.19 -8.24
CA PHE A 211 22.56 1.21 -7.61
C PHE A 211 21.75 0.08 -6.98
N SER A 212 22.17 -1.17 -7.24
CA SER A 212 21.48 -2.35 -6.71
C SER A 212 21.45 -2.41 -5.17
N HIS A 213 22.43 -1.80 -4.50
CA HIS A 213 22.48 -1.73 -3.04
C HIS A 213 21.41 -0.81 -2.43
N GLN A 214 20.94 0.18 -3.20
CA GLN A 214 19.95 1.18 -2.81
C GLN A 214 18.52 0.78 -3.19
N ARG A 215 18.30 -0.50 -3.55
CA ARG A 215 16.99 -1.02 -3.94
C ARG A 215 15.96 -1.03 -2.80
N ASP A 216 16.45 -1.10 -1.56
CA ASP A 216 15.64 -1.17 -0.34
C ASP A 216 15.46 0.21 0.32
N ASP A 217 15.78 1.28 -0.41
CA ASP A 217 15.68 2.65 0.07
C ASP A 217 14.24 3.14 0.02
N ILE A 218 13.79 3.68 1.14
CA ILE A 218 12.42 4.12 1.37
C ILE A 218 12.46 5.47 2.05
N TYR A 219 11.78 6.43 1.46
CA TYR A 219 11.54 7.74 2.03
C TYR A 219 10.31 7.68 2.90
N SER A 220 10.44 8.04 4.17
CA SER A 220 9.39 7.88 5.17
C SER A 220 8.98 9.21 5.77
N TYR A 221 7.71 9.33 6.14
CA TYR A 221 7.17 10.46 6.88
C TYR A 221 6.11 9.99 7.88
N PHE A 222 6.10 10.58 9.07
CA PHE A 222 5.11 10.25 10.11
C PHE A 222 3.86 11.12 9.98
N LEU A 223 2.74 10.47 9.69
CA LEU A 223 1.41 11.04 9.66
C LEU A 223 0.69 10.80 10.98
N TYR A 224 0.33 11.87 11.66
CA TYR A 224 -0.53 11.81 12.84
C TYR A 224 -1.98 12.10 12.46
N THR A 225 -2.84 11.11 12.66
CA THR A 225 -4.28 11.26 12.42
C THR A 225 -4.95 11.81 13.68
N ARG A 226 -5.96 12.68 13.54
CA ARG A 226 -6.61 13.33 14.70
C ARG A 226 -7.53 12.41 15.50
N GLY A 227 -7.90 11.25 14.95
CA GLY A 227 -8.88 10.34 15.53
C GLY A 227 -10.31 10.90 15.42
N GLY A 228 -11.26 10.04 15.08
CA GLY A 228 -12.69 10.39 15.03
C GLY A 228 -13.31 10.34 13.63
N PRO A 229 -14.58 10.76 13.49
CA PRO A 229 -15.34 10.55 12.25
C PRO A 229 -15.01 11.53 11.13
N TYR A 230 -14.15 12.51 11.39
CA TYR A 230 -13.89 13.65 10.50
C TYR A 230 -12.82 13.35 9.46
N TRP A 231 -13.02 13.90 8.26
CA TRP A 231 -12.01 13.91 7.21
C TRP A 231 -10.95 14.97 7.51
N GLN A 232 -9.71 14.64 7.22
CA GLN A 232 -8.56 15.52 7.35
C GLN A 232 -7.85 15.60 6.00
N ASP A 233 -7.72 16.82 5.48
CA ASP A 233 -6.84 17.10 4.36
C ASP A 233 -5.42 17.32 4.88
N VAL A 234 -4.47 16.59 4.30
CA VAL A 234 -3.07 16.55 4.71
C VAL A 234 -2.23 16.93 3.51
N LYS A 235 -1.40 17.97 3.68
CA LYS A 235 -0.38 18.39 2.72
C LYS A 235 1.00 18.16 3.33
N ILE A 236 1.82 17.37 2.65
CA ILE A 236 3.15 16.96 3.13
C ILE A 236 4.17 17.33 2.05
N PRO A 237 5.07 18.29 2.30
CA PRO A 237 6.16 18.58 1.39
C PRO A 237 7.12 17.39 1.25
N PHE A 238 7.59 17.14 0.03
CA PHE A 238 8.57 16.09 -0.23
C PHE A 238 9.92 16.36 0.46
N SER A 239 10.25 17.63 0.75
CA SER A 239 11.44 18.05 1.51
C SER A 239 11.53 17.46 2.92
N LYS A 240 10.38 17.06 3.49
CA LYS A 240 10.29 16.55 4.87
C LYS A 240 10.41 15.04 4.97
N PHE A 241 10.49 14.30 3.86
CA PHE A 241 10.67 12.86 3.92
C PHE A 241 12.12 12.52 4.25
N PHE A 242 12.33 11.59 5.18
CA PHE A 242 13.66 11.10 5.54
C PHE A 242 13.93 9.74 4.89
N LEU A 243 15.17 9.51 4.50
CA LEU A 243 15.66 8.27 3.92
C LEU A 243 15.86 7.21 5.01
N SER A 244 15.30 6.05 4.75
CA SER A 244 15.50 4.82 5.52
C SER A 244 15.85 3.68 4.58
N SER A 245 16.84 2.87 4.96
CA SER A 245 17.24 1.68 4.22
C SER A 245 17.20 0.47 5.15
N ARG A 246 16.47 -0.57 4.75
CA ARG A 246 16.33 -1.83 5.51
C ARG A 246 15.91 -1.62 6.98
N GLY A 247 15.03 -0.65 7.22
CA GLY A 247 14.53 -0.32 8.56
C GLY A 247 15.50 0.49 9.44
N ARG A 248 16.63 0.95 8.89
CA ARG A 248 17.52 1.91 9.55
C ARG A 248 17.46 3.26 8.85
N ILE A 249 17.26 4.31 9.63
CA ILE A 249 17.41 5.69 9.16
C ILE A 249 18.88 5.87 8.78
N GLN A 250 19.13 6.42 7.59
CA GLN A 250 20.48 6.67 7.14
C GLN A 250 21.01 7.97 7.77
N ASP A 251 22.29 8.01 8.12
CA ASP A 251 22.90 9.26 8.60
C ASP A 251 23.03 10.27 7.47
N ASP A 252 23.30 9.75 6.26
CA ASP A 252 23.45 10.55 5.04
C ASP A 252 22.08 10.67 4.34
N GLN A 253 21.47 11.81 4.55
CA GLN A 253 20.11 12.11 4.13
C GLN A 253 20.14 12.80 2.76
N HIS A 254 19.30 12.33 1.84
CA HIS A 254 19.26 12.82 0.45
C HIS A 254 17.83 13.24 0.08
N VAL A 255 17.73 14.12 -0.92
CA VAL A 255 16.44 14.55 -1.48
C VAL A 255 15.76 13.37 -2.18
N LEU A 256 14.43 13.26 -2.01
CA LEU A 256 13.60 12.29 -2.73
C LEU A 256 13.71 12.47 -4.24
N TRP A 257 13.99 11.38 -4.95
CA TRP A 257 14.00 11.38 -6.42
C TRP A 257 12.58 11.34 -6.97
N LEU A 258 12.07 12.54 -7.26
CA LEU A 258 10.70 12.74 -7.76
C LEU A 258 10.51 12.22 -9.19
N ASP A 259 11.57 12.13 -10.00
CA ASP A 259 11.53 11.64 -11.38
C ASP A 259 11.26 10.12 -11.48
N LYS A 260 11.58 9.37 -10.42
CA LYS A 260 11.61 7.89 -10.42
C LYS A 260 10.86 7.29 -9.25
N VAL A 261 9.68 7.82 -8.95
CA VAL A 261 8.87 7.26 -7.87
C VAL A 261 8.27 5.92 -8.32
N LYS A 262 8.46 4.89 -7.51
CA LYS A 262 7.98 3.52 -7.78
C LYS A 262 6.60 3.27 -7.19
N SER A 263 6.43 3.57 -5.91
CA SER A 263 5.21 3.27 -5.16
C SER A 263 5.10 4.14 -3.93
N ILE A 264 3.85 4.36 -3.50
CA ILE A 264 3.52 4.94 -2.20
C ILE A 264 2.95 3.84 -1.31
N GLY A 265 3.12 3.96 0.01
CA GLY A 265 2.53 3.07 0.97
C GLY A 265 2.18 3.75 2.28
N PHE A 266 1.30 3.09 3.02
CA PHE A 266 0.92 3.41 4.38
C PHE A 266 1.30 2.23 5.25
N THR A 267 2.10 2.48 6.27
CA THR A 267 2.63 1.47 7.17
C THR A 267 2.24 1.82 8.59
N LEU A 268 1.62 0.89 9.29
CA LEU A 268 1.35 0.97 10.72
C LEU A 268 2.32 0.05 11.45
N GLY A 269 2.99 0.58 12.48
CA GLY A 269 4.01 -0.12 13.26
C GLY A 269 4.29 0.57 14.59
N ASP A 270 3.25 1.07 15.25
CA ASP A 270 3.31 1.87 16.49
C ASP A 270 3.43 1.00 17.77
N LYS A 271 3.52 -0.33 17.61
CA LYS A 271 3.53 -1.33 18.70
C LYS A 271 2.32 -1.26 19.63
N SER A 272 1.24 -0.58 19.25
CA SER A 272 0.01 -0.55 20.03
C SER A 272 -0.93 -1.66 19.56
N ASP A 273 -1.19 -2.64 20.41
CA ASP A 273 -2.02 -3.77 20.00
C ASP A 273 -3.49 -3.38 19.98
N GLY A 274 -4.19 -3.76 18.91
CA GLY A 274 -5.61 -3.47 18.79
C GLY A 274 -6.09 -3.23 17.35
N PRO A 275 -7.41 -3.02 17.20
CA PRO A 275 -7.99 -2.72 15.90
C PRO A 275 -7.46 -1.38 15.38
N PHE A 276 -7.31 -1.28 14.07
CA PHE A 276 -7.01 -0.02 13.39
C PHE A 276 -7.93 0.19 12.21
N GLN A 277 -8.12 1.46 11.87
CA GLN A 277 -8.91 1.88 10.72
C GLN A 277 -8.31 3.13 10.08
N LEU A 278 -8.06 3.04 8.78
CA LEU A 278 -7.63 4.15 7.94
C LEU A 278 -8.49 4.20 6.69
N GLU A 279 -9.17 5.31 6.49
CA GLU A 279 -9.92 5.58 5.27
C GLU A 279 -9.22 6.65 4.43
N ILE A 280 -9.12 6.38 3.14
CA ILE A 280 -8.45 7.25 2.16
C ILE A 280 -9.45 7.57 1.06
N ASP A 281 -9.66 8.85 0.79
CA ASP A 281 -10.57 9.31 -0.27
C ASP A 281 -9.80 9.44 -1.60
N PHE A 282 -8.71 10.20 -1.59
CA PHE A 282 -7.81 10.33 -2.72
C PHE A 282 -6.38 10.60 -2.26
N ILE A 283 -5.45 10.34 -3.17
CA ILE A 283 -4.04 10.70 -3.04
C ILE A 283 -3.67 11.47 -4.30
N GLY A 284 -3.19 12.68 -4.11
CA GLY A 284 -2.79 13.60 -5.16
C GLY A 284 -1.47 14.29 -4.85
N LEU A 285 -1.03 15.06 -5.83
CA LEU A 285 0.17 15.86 -5.85
C LEU A 285 -0.25 17.30 -6.02
N CYS A 286 0.44 18.22 -5.37
CA CYS A 286 0.18 19.64 -5.46
C CYS A 286 1.52 20.38 -5.56
N ASN A 287 1.57 21.39 -6.40
CA ASN A 287 2.67 22.32 -6.53
C ASN A 287 2.30 23.59 -5.75
N ASP A 288 2.83 23.69 -4.53
CA ASP A 288 2.65 24.83 -3.64
C ASP A 288 3.76 25.85 -3.86
N LEU A 289 3.45 26.96 -4.53
CA LEU A 289 4.43 28.02 -4.82
C LEU A 289 4.98 28.72 -3.56
N ALA A 290 4.30 28.60 -2.41
CA ALA A 290 4.78 29.16 -1.16
C ALA A 290 5.88 28.29 -0.52
N HIS A 291 6.00 27.03 -0.91
CA HIS A 291 6.97 26.10 -0.34
C HIS A 291 8.27 26.13 -1.15
N THR A 292 9.29 26.78 -0.60
CA THR A 292 10.61 26.95 -1.24
C THR A 292 11.70 26.04 -0.67
N GLU A 293 11.40 25.25 0.36
CA GLU A 293 12.38 24.38 1.01
C GLU A 293 12.61 23.13 0.15
N GLU A 294 13.85 22.95 -0.32
CA GLU A 294 14.25 21.76 -1.08
C GLU A 294 14.51 20.55 -0.17
N PHE A 295 15.14 20.79 0.99
CA PHE A 295 15.52 19.74 1.92
C PHE A 295 15.54 20.22 3.37
N ALA A 296 14.83 19.51 4.25
CA ALA A 296 14.66 19.92 5.64
C ALA A 296 15.78 19.42 6.58
N TYR A 297 16.58 18.42 6.17
CA TYR A 297 17.55 17.75 7.03
C TYR A 297 18.96 18.33 6.88
N GLU A 298 19.67 18.44 8.00
CA GLU A 298 21.02 18.97 8.03
C GLU A 298 22.01 18.01 7.36
N LEU A 299 22.86 18.54 6.48
CA LEU A 299 24.00 17.83 5.92
C LEU A 299 25.23 18.15 6.76
N TYR A 300 25.70 17.20 7.56
CA TYR A 300 26.95 17.34 8.29
C TYR A 300 28.13 17.18 7.33
N LYS A 301 29.08 18.13 7.37
CA LYS A 301 30.37 17.95 6.70
C LYS A 301 31.13 16.82 7.39
N ARG A 302 31.24 15.67 6.73
CA ARG A 302 32.09 14.57 7.18
C ARG A 302 33.56 14.93 6.93
N ASN A 303 34.40 14.69 7.93
CA ASN A 303 35.84 14.92 7.87
C ASN A 303 36.56 13.56 8.06
N PRO A 304 37.48 13.13 7.17
CA PRO A 304 37.93 13.80 5.95
C PRO A 304 36.84 13.87 4.87
N GLU A 305 36.94 14.89 4.01
CA GLU A 305 36.14 15.00 2.78
C GLU A 305 36.56 13.84 1.86
N VAL A 306 35.63 12.92 1.57
CA VAL A 306 35.86 11.74 0.70
C VAL A 306 35.40 12.05 -0.72
#